data_AF-A0A821IJ97-F1
#
_entry.id   AF-A0A821IJ97-F1
#
_cell.length_a   1.000
_cell.length_b   1.000
_cell.length_c   1.000
_cell.angle_alpha   90.00
_cell.angle_beta   90.00
_cell.angle_gamma   90.00
#
_symmetry.space_group_name_H-M   'P 1'
#
loop_
_entity.id
_entity.type
_entity.pdbx_description
1 polymer ?
#
loop_
_entity_poly.entity_id
_entity_poly.type
_entity_poly.pdbx_seq_one_letter_code
_entity_poly.pdbx_strand_id
1 'polypeptide(L)'
;MQVLNNATVGFQVQYQLIFCLWVLTFNRNIAAIMSKYTVIPRLSEILAETQKEKVTRMIVAFLRNLLEKPESEKVIRDNAMTMIACRLVKPLELLSNKKFDDDDINDNVQYIKEKLEGNLADVTSFDEYAVEIRSGRLSWTPVHQMEKFWVENAAKLNESNFELLR
;
A
#
# COMPACT_ATOMS: atom_id res chain seq x y z
N MET A 1 -17.14 12.30 1.67
CA MET A 1 -15.75 12.76 1.43
C MET A 1 -15.61 14.22 0.97
N GLN A 2 -16.69 14.97 0.70
CA GLN A 2 -16.61 16.40 0.35
C GLN A 2 -15.96 17.29 1.43
N VAL A 3 -16.03 16.92 2.72
CA VAL A 3 -15.44 17.71 3.81
C VAL A 3 -13.90 17.70 3.77
N LEU A 4 -13.26 16.67 3.20
CA LEU A 4 -11.80 16.68 3.02
C LEU A 4 -11.36 17.53 1.83
N ASN A 5 -12.29 18.04 1.02
CA ASN A 5 -12.04 18.65 -0.29
C ASN A 5 -11.85 20.18 -0.25
N ASN A 6 -12.12 20.83 0.89
CA ASN A 6 -11.99 22.28 0.99
C ASN A 6 -10.55 22.67 1.41
N ALA A 7 -9.94 23.56 0.62
CA ALA A 7 -8.63 24.20 0.86
C ALA A 7 -8.55 25.02 2.17
N THR A 8 -9.60 25.00 2.99
CA THR A 8 -9.76 25.71 4.26
C THR A 8 -10.11 24.78 5.43
N VAL A 9 -10.00 23.46 5.25
CA VAL A 9 -10.22 22.53 6.37
C VAL A 9 -8.99 22.55 7.25
N GLY A 10 -9.09 23.22 8.39
CA GLY A 10 -8.00 23.30 9.35
C GLY A 10 -7.48 21.91 9.72
N PHE A 11 -6.17 21.80 9.89
CA PHE A 11 -5.46 20.56 10.27
C PHE A 11 -6.07 19.83 11.48
N GLN A 12 -6.78 20.56 12.36
CA GLN A 12 -7.52 19.98 13.48
C GLN A 12 -8.71 19.11 13.02
N VAL A 13 -9.48 19.57 12.03
CA VAL A 13 -10.61 18.82 11.48
C VAL A 13 -10.11 17.62 10.68
N GLN A 14 -9.04 17.78 9.90
CA GLN A 14 -8.38 16.66 9.23
C GLN A 14 -7.97 15.58 10.25
N TYR A 15 -7.28 15.97 11.31
CA TYR A 15 -6.90 15.06 12.39
C TYR A 15 -8.11 14.33 12.98
N GLN A 16 -9.19 15.02 13.33
CA GLN A 16 -10.38 14.41 13.93
C GLN A 16 -11.09 13.44 12.99
N LEU A 17 -11.20 13.78 11.71
CA LEU A 17 -11.81 12.89 10.72
C LEU A 17 -10.97 11.62 10.51
N ILE A 18 -9.65 11.77 10.39
CA ILE A 18 -8.74 10.62 10.21
C ILE A 18 -8.72 9.77 11.49
N PHE A 19 -8.81 10.39 12.67
CA PHE A 19 -8.97 9.68 13.92
C PHE A 19 -10.24 8.81 13.92
N CYS A 20 -11.39 9.34 13.52
CA CYS A 20 -12.61 8.54 13.38
C CYS A 20 -12.41 7.37 12.41
N LEU A 21 -11.76 7.60 11.26
CA LEU A 21 -11.45 6.54 10.30
C LEU A 21 -10.53 5.47 10.90
N TRP A 22 -9.50 5.87 11.65
CA TRP A 22 -8.61 4.95 12.35
C TRP A 22 -9.32 4.12 13.41
N VAL A 23 -10.23 4.71 14.19
CA VAL A 23 -11.04 3.95 15.16
C VAL A 23 -11.89 2.89 14.46
N LEU A 24 -12.45 3.21 13.30
CA LEU A 24 -13.25 2.26 12.52
C LEU A 24 -12.44 1.05 12.02
N THR A 25 -11.13 1.20 11.75
CA THR A 25 -10.30 0.09 11.25
C THR A 25 -9.96 -0.95 12.31
N PHE A 26 -10.29 -0.73 13.59
CA PHE A 26 -10.23 -1.80 14.59
C PHE A 26 -11.29 -2.88 14.36
N ASN A 27 -12.38 -2.55 13.65
CA ASN A 27 -13.30 -3.57 13.17
C ASN A 27 -12.72 -4.24 11.91
N ARG A 28 -12.40 -5.52 12.01
CA ARG A 28 -11.76 -6.31 10.94
C ARG A 28 -12.56 -6.28 9.63
N ASN A 29 -13.89 -6.32 9.70
CA ASN A 29 -14.75 -6.27 8.53
C ASN A 29 -14.67 -4.91 7.83
N ILE A 30 -14.60 -3.83 8.61
CA ILE A 30 -14.45 -2.48 8.06
C ILE A 30 -13.06 -2.30 7.44
N ALA A 31 -11.99 -2.75 8.13
CA ALA A 31 -10.63 -2.72 7.59
C ALA A 31 -10.53 -3.48 6.25
N ALA A 32 -11.25 -4.59 6.11
CA ALA A 32 -11.23 -5.41 4.89
C ALA A 32 -11.92 -4.77 3.68
N ILE A 33 -12.86 -3.85 3.89
CA ILE A 33 -13.57 -3.16 2.79
C ILE A 33 -13.03 -1.76 2.52
N MET A 34 -12.21 -1.19 3.41
CA MET A 34 -11.82 0.21 3.37
C MET A 34 -11.04 0.60 2.10
N SER A 35 -10.22 -0.32 1.56
CA SER A 35 -9.45 -0.12 0.32
C SER A 35 -10.32 0.00 -0.93
N LYS A 36 -11.57 -0.47 -0.89
CA LYS A 36 -12.53 -0.37 -2.00
C LYS A 36 -13.10 1.04 -2.16
N TYR A 37 -12.88 1.92 -1.17
CA TYR A 37 -13.34 3.29 -1.18
C TYR A 37 -12.18 4.25 -1.49
N THR A 38 -12.51 5.51 -1.83
CA THR A 38 -11.53 6.54 -2.16
C THR A 38 -10.79 7.13 -0.94
N VAL A 39 -10.77 6.43 0.19
CA VAL A 39 -10.13 6.89 1.44
C VAL A 39 -8.61 6.86 1.31
N ILE A 40 -8.03 5.74 0.85
CA ILE A 40 -6.57 5.60 0.70
C ILE A 40 -5.98 6.64 -0.27
N PRO A 41 -6.53 6.83 -1.49
CA PRO A 41 -6.04 7.89 -2.39
C PRO A 41 -6.05 9.27 -1.73
N ARG A 42 -7.13 9.62 -1.02
CA ARG A 42 -7.25 10.95 -0.41
C ARG A 42 -6.27 11.15 0.74
N LEU A 43 -6.05 10.12 1.57
CA LEU A 43 -5.06 10.19 2.64
C LEU A 43 -3.63 10.23 2.10
N SER A 44 -3.35 9.61 0.95
CA SER A 44 -2.06 9.70 0.27
C SER A 44 -1.73 11.14 -0.13
N GLU A 45 -2.68 11.85 -0.73
CA GLU A 45 -2.52 13.28 -1.08
C GLU A 45 -2.26 14.14 0.16
N ILE A 46 -3.05 13.96 1.23
CA ILE A 46 -2.87 14.71 2.47
C ILE A 46 -1.51 14.41 3.12
N LEU A 47 -1.06 13.15 3.09
CA LEU A 47 0.23 12.74 3.64
C LEU A 47 1.41 13.39 2.91
N ALA A 48 1.30 13.54 1.58
CA ALA A 48 2.33 14.16 0.76
C ALA A 48 2.48 15.67 1.03
N GLU A 49 1.42 16.35 1.47
CA GLU A 49 1.39 17.81 1.66
C GLU A 49 1.52 18.25 3.13
N THR A 50 1.08 17.41 4.08
CA THR A 50 1.00 17.81 5.48
C THR A 50 2.37 17.94 6.13
N GLN A 51 2.58 19.07 6.83
CA GLN A 51 3.73 19.28 7.72
C GLN A 51 3.35 19.09 9.20
N LYS A 52 2.11 18.67 9.48
CA LYS A 52 1.59 18.54 10.84
C LYS A 52 1.75 17.11 11.32
N GLU A 53 2.68 16.87 12.24
CA GLU A 53 3.02 15.52 12.72
C GLU A 53 1.82 14.78 13.31
N LYS A 54 0.90 15.47 14.00
CA LYS A 54 -0.33 14.82 14.49
C LYS A 54 -1.22 14.27 13.36
N VAL A 55 -1.22 14.91 12.19
CA VAL A 55 -1.96 14.43 11.01
C VAL A 55 -1.23 13.24 10.41
N THR A 56 0.10 13.36 10.23
CA THR A 56 0.98 12.27 9.78
C THR A 56 0.78 11.02 10.63
N ARG A 57 0.85 11.13 11.96
CA ARG A 57 0.63 10.04 12.92
C ARG A 57 -0.67 9.31 12.67
N MET A 58 -1.77 10.06 12.49
CA MET A 58 -3.07 9.42 12.28
C MET A 58 -3.17 8.71 10.93
N ILE A 59 -2.59 9.27 9.88
CA ILE A 59 -2.59 8.63 8.56
C ILE A 59 -1.78 7.34 8.59
N VAL A 60 -0.57 7.36 9.14
CA VAL A 60 0.26 6.14 9.19
C VAL A 60 -0.34 5.08 10.13
N ALA A 61 -0.94 5.47 11.25
CA ALA A 61 -1.66 4.53 12.11
C ALA A 61 -2.87 3.90 11.40
N PHE A 62 -3.61 4.68 10.62
CA PHE A 62 -4.70 4.18 9.79
C PHE A 62 -4.22 3.19 8.73
N LEU A 63 -3.16 3.53 7.98
CA LEU A 63 -2.60 2.67 6.94
C LEU A 63 -2.07 1.36 7.54
N ARG A 64 -1.35 1.41 8.65
CA ARG A 64 -0.89 0.22 9.38
C ARG A 64 -2.06 -0.71 9.74
N ASN A 65 -3.14 -0.17 10.29
CA ASN A 65 -4.29 -1.00 10.66
C ASN A 65 -4.89 -1.74 9.46
N LEU A 66 -4.89 -1.14 8.27
CA LEU A 66 -5.36 -1.83 7.05
C LEU A 66 -4.46 -3.00 6.63
N LEU A 67 -3.20 -3.02 7.05
CA LEU A 67 -2.24 -4.09 6.77
C LEU A 67 -2.10 -5.09 7.93
N GLU A 68 -2.56 -4.74 9.12
CA GLU A 68 -2.39 -5.57 10.34
C GLU A 68 -3.70 -6.22 10.81
N LYS A 69 -4.85 -5.56 10.66
CA LYS A 69 -6.12 -6.02 11.25
C LYS A 69 -6.90 -7.05 10.43
N PRO A 70 -6.94 -7.01 9.07
CA PRO A 70 -7.62 -8.05 8.29
C PRO A 70 -7.02 -9.44 8.55
N GLU A 71 -7.85 -10.48 8.61
CA GLU A 71 -7.38 -11.86 8.82
C GLU A 71 -6.94 -12.56 7.52
N SER A 72 -7.47 -12.09 6.38
CA SER A 72 -7.20 -12.70 5.09
C SER A 72 -5.96 -12.09 4.46
N GLU A 73 -4.93 -12.90 4.22
CA GLU A 73 -3.72 -12.51 3.48
C GLU A 73 -4.04 -11.89 2.11
N LYS A 74 -5.08 -12.39 1.43
CA LYS A 74 -5.56 -11.80 0.17
C LYS A 74 -5.99 -10.34 0.36
N VAL A 75 -6.72 -10.05 1.43
CA VAL A 75 -7.19 -8.69 1.72
C VAL A 75 -6.02 -7.77 2.09
N ILE A 76 -5.05 -8.28 2.85
CA ILE A 76 -3.82 -7.54 3.18
C ILE A 76 -3.06 -7.21 1.88
N ARG A 77 -2.91 -8.18 0.99
CA ARG A 77 -2.29 -8.00 -0.33
C ARG A 77 -3.03 -6.96 -1.17
N ASP A 78 -4.36 -7.06 -1.28
CA ASP A 78 -5.19 -6.10 -2.02
C ASP A 78 -5.06 -4.67 -1.44
N ASN A 79 -5.00 -4.54 -0.12
CA ASN A 79 -4.77 -3.27 0.57
C ASN A 79 -3.38 -2.70 0.25
N ALA A 80 -2.34 -3.52 0.33
CA ALA A 80 -0.97 -3.14 0.00
C ALA A 80 -0.85 -2.67 -1.47
N MET A 81 -1.43 -3.43 -2.40
CA MET A 81 -1.43 -3.07 -3.82
C MET A 81 -2.18 -1.76 -4.09
N THR A 82 -3.30 -1.53 -3.40
CA THR A 82 -4.02 -0.26 -3.48
C THR A 82 -3.15 0.90 -3.00
N MET A 83 -2.39 0.74 -1.90
CA MET A 83 -1.48 1.76 -1.39
C MET A 83 -0.35 2.08 -2.37
N ILE A 84 0.24 1.06 -3.00
CA ILE A 84 1.28 1.22 -4.03
C ILE A 84 0.72 1.99 -5.24
N ALA A 85 -0.47 1.59 -5.72
CA ALA A 85 -1.16 2.28 -6.82
C ALA A 85 -1.49 3.75 -6.49
N CYS A 86 -1.77 4.06 -5.23
CA CYS A 86 -1.99 5.41 -4.73
C CYS A 86 -0.70 6.22 -4.50
N ARG A 87 0.45 5.71 -4.97
CA ARG A 87 1.77 6.37 -4.91
C ARG A 87 2.26 6.65 -3.49
N LEU A 88 1.90 5.83 -2.51
CA LEU A 88 2.33 5.99 -1.11
C LEU A 88 3.80 5.66 -0.86
N VAL A 89 4.46 4.93 -1.77
CA VAL A 89 5.86 4.51 -1.62
C VAL A 89 6.81 5.71 -1.41
N LYS A 90 6.74 6.72 -2.29
CA LYS A 90 7.61 7.90 -2.22
C LYS A 90 7.37 8.76 -0.96
N PRO A 91 6.12 9.11 -0.58
CA PRO A 91 5.86 9.74 0.71
C PRO A 91 6.42 8.96 1.91
N LEU A 92 6.27 7.63 1.93
CA LEU A 92 6.79 6.79 3.03
C LEU A 92 8.32 6.78 3.07
N GLU A 93 9.00 6.76 1.93
CA GLU A 93 10.46 6.89 1.86
C GLU A 93 10.93 8.23 2.45
N LEU A 94 10.29 9.34 2.06
CA LEU A 94 10.61 10.67 2.59
C LEU A 94 10.40 10.75 4.11
N LEU A 95 9.31 10.17 4.61
CA LEU A 95 9.03 10.09 6.04
C LEU A 95 10.07 9.22 6.77
N SER A 96 10.48 8.09 6.19
CA SER A 96 11.48 7.19 6.80
C SER A 96 12.86 7.84 6.94
N ASN A 97 13.21 8.77 6.04
CA ASN A 97 14.46 9.53 6.10
C ASN A 97 14.42 10.68 7.11
N LYS A 98 13.23 11.07 7.58
CA LYS A 98 13.06 12.08 8.62
C LYS A 98 12.97 11.38 9.97
N LYS A 99 13.81 11.79 10.92
CA LYS A 99 13.67 11.36 12.31
C LYS A 99 12.57 12.16 13.01
N PHE A 100 11.53 11.48 13.47
CA PHE A 100 10.49 12.07 14.32
C PHE A 100 10.82 11.79 15.80
N ASP A 101 10.42 12.70 16.70
CA ASP A 101 10.49 12.47 18.14
C ASP A 101 9.37 11.51 18.63
N ASP A 102 8.32 11.35 17.83
CA ASP A 102 7.21 10.42 18.08
C ASP A 102 7.56 9.04 17.50
N ASP A 103 7.96 8.12 18.38
CA ASP A 103 8.38 6.76 18.01
C ASP A 103 7.27 5.97 17.30
N ASP A 104 5.99 6.22 17.61
CA ASP A 104 4.89 5.56 16.91
C ASP A 104 4.88 5.92 15.43
N ILE A 105 5.28 7.13 15.04
CA ILE A 105 5.38 7.51 13.62
C ILE A 105 6.48 6.70 12.95
N ASN A 106 7.66 6.63 13.57
CA ASN A 106 8.82 5.92 13.03
C ASN A 106 8.48 4.43 12.82
N ASP A 107 7.91 3.79 13.84
CA ASP A 107 7.53 2.37 13.81
C ASP A 107 6.45 2.09 12.76
N ASN A 108 5.42 2.93 12.69
CA ASN A 108 4.36 2.76 11.72
C ASN A 108 4.86 2.92 10.28
N VAL A 109 5.70 3.93 10.01
CA VAL A 109 6.28 4.14 8.68
C VAL A 109 7.13 2.95 8.27
N GLN A 110 8.00 2.47 9.17
CA GLN A 110 8.86 1.33 8.89
C GLN A 110 8.04 0.06 8.62
N TYR A 111 7.05 -0.24 9.47
CA TYR A 111 6.16 -1.39 9.29
C TYR A 111 5.44 -1.37 7.93
N ILE A 112 4.86 -0.22 7.56
CA ILE A 112 4.14 -0.10 6.29
C ILE A 112 5.11 -0.28 5.13
N LYS A 113 6.29 0.36 5.18
CA LYS A 113 7.28 0.26 4.11
C LYS A 113 7.72 -1.19 3.88
N GLU A 114 8.09 -1.90 4.93
CA GLU A 114 8.48 -3.31 4.84
C GLU A 114 7.35 -4.18 4.29
N LYS A 115 6.10 -3.95 4.74
CA LYS A 115 4.94 -4.69 4.22
C LYS A 115 4.67 -4.41 2.74
N LEU A 116 4.77 -3.15 2.30
CA LEU A 116 4.58 -2.80 0.89
C LEU A 116 5.70 -3.36 0.02
N GLU A 117 6.96 -3.27 0.46
CA GLU A 117 8.12 -3.82 -0.25
C GLU A 117 8.04 -5.34 -0.37
N GLY A 118 7.68 -6.04 0.71
CA GLY A 118 7.49 -7.49 0.68
C GLY A 118 6.37 -7.92 -0.26
N ASN A 119 5.19 -7.27 -0.19
CA ASN A 119 4.09 -7.59 -1.10
C ASN A 119 4.44 -7.28 -2.57
N LEU A 120 5.17 -6.19 -2.83
CA LEU A 120 5.63 -5.85 -4.18
C LEU A 120 6.62 -6.90 -4.69
N ALA A 121 7.58 -7.31 -3.87
CA ALA A 121 8.54 -8.35 -4.21
C ALA A 121 7.83 -9.66 -4.57
N ASP A 122 6.87 -10.10 -3.75
CA ASP A 122 6.10 -11.32 -3.96
C ASP A 122 5.36 -11.30 -5.31
N VAL A 123 4.61 -10.22 -5.60
CA VAL A 123 3.87 -10.10 -6.86
C VAL A 123 4.78 -9.87 -8.06
N THR A 124 6.03 -9.47 -7.85
CA THR A 124 7.06 -9.34 -8.90
C THR A 124 7.97 -10.55 -9.02
N SER A 125 7.68 -11.64 -8.30
CA SER A 125 8.46 -12.86 -8.37
C SER A 125 8.17 -13.61 -9.68
N PHE A 126 9.21 -14.27 -10.21
CA PHE A 126 9.03 -15.13 -11.39
C PHE A 126 8.13 -16.33 -11.11
N ASP A 127 8.13 -16.83 -9.87
CA ASP A 127 7.30 -17.97 -9.47
C ASP A 127 5.81 -17.61 -9.51
N GLU A 128 5.42 -16.45 -8.97
CA GLU A 128 4.03 -15.98 -9.05
C GLU A 128 3.62 -15.74 -10.51
N TYR A 129 4.52 -15.17 -11.32
CA TYR A 129 4.31 -15.03 -12.77
C TYR A 129 4.11 -16.38 -13.47
N ALA A 130 4.95 -17.38 -13.19
CA ALA A 130 4.84 -18.71 -13.78
C ALA A 130 3.54 -19.42 -13.37
N VAL A 131 3.10 -19.25 -12.12
CA VAL A 131 1.79 -19.72 -11.64
C VAL A 131 0.65 -19.03 -12.40
N GLU A 132 0.74 -17.72 -12.61
CA GLU A 132 -0.24 -16.94 -13.39
C GLU A 132 -0.38 -17.50 -14.81
N ILE A 133 0.74 -17.68 -15.53
CA ILE A 133 0.78 -18.26 -16.88
C ILE A 133 0.17 -19.67 -16.88
N ARG A 134 0.65 -20.58 -16.01
CA ARG A 134 0.18 -21.97 -15.94
C ARG A 134 -1.30 -22.09 -15.61
N SER A 135 -1.84 -21.18 -14.81
CA SER A 135 -3.25 -21.16 -14.45
C SER A 135 -4.17 -20.71 -15.60
N GLY A 136 -3.61 -20.05 -16.63
CA GLY A 136 -4.36 -19.41 -17.71
C GLY A 136 -5.19 -18.20 -17.25
N ARG A 137 -5.07 -17.78 -15.98
CA ARG A 137 -5.81 -16.65 -15.40
C ARG A 137 -4.90 -15.45 -15.26
N LEU A 138 -4.58 -14.85 -16.40
CA LEU A 138 -3.74 -13.67 -16.45
C LEU A 138 -4.43 -12.46 -15.80
N SER A 139 -3.65 -11.67 -15.07
CA SER A 139 -4.11 -10.45 -14.43
C SER A 139 -3.09 -9.34 -14.63
N TRP A 140 -3.55 -8.09 -14.70
CA TRP A 140 -2.65 -6.94 -14.86
C TRP A 140 -1.94 -6.62 -13.54
N THR A 141 -0.89 -7.40 -13.24
CA THR A 141 0.01 -7.27 -12.10
C THR A 141 1.29 -6.51 -12.49
N PRO A 142 2.07 -6.00 -11.50
CA PRO A 142 3.28 -5.22 -11.78
C PRO A 142 4.33 -5.90 -12.66
N VAL A 143 4.44 -7.25 -12.62
CA VAL A 143 5.36 -8.02 -13.49
C VAL A 143 5.23 -7.69 -14.98
N HIS A 144 4.02 -7.41 -15.44
CA HIS A 144 3.74 -7.13 -16.85
C HIS A 144 4.16 -5.72 -17.28
N GLN A 145 4.43 -4.82 -16.32
CA GLN A 145 4.77 -3.41 -16.57
C GLN A 145 6.20 -3.05 -16.15
N MET A 146 6.81 -3.84 -15.26
CA MET A 146 8.14 -3.56 -14.73
C MET A 146 9.23 -4.05 -15.68
N GLU A 147 9.93 -3.12 -16.33
CA GLU A 147 11.08 -3.43 -17.20
C GLU A 147 12.15 -4.27 -16.47
N LYS A 148 12.46 -3.90 -15.22
CA LYS A 148 13.45 -4.60 -14.39
C LYS A 148 13.11 -6.09 -14.23
N PHE A 149 11.82 -6.43 -14.08
CA PHE A 149 11.38 -7.83 -13.98
C PHE A 149 11.76 -8.62 -15.23
N TRP A 150 11.51 -8.07 -16.42
CA TRP A 150 11.82 -8.72 -17.69
C TRP A 150 13.32 -8.82 -17.95
N VAL A 151 14.09 -7.77 -17.62
CA VAL A 151 15.55 -7.80 -17.73
C VAL A 151 16.14 -8.93 -16.89
N GLU A 152 15.62 -9.15 -15.68
CA GLU A 152 16.11 -10.18 -14.76
C GLU A 152 15.62 -11.60 -15.10
N ASN A 153 14.41 -11.74 -15.65
CA ASN A 153 13.74 -13.04 -15.73
C ASN A 153 13.43 -13.53 -17.15
N ALA A 154 13.61 -12.73 -18.21
CA ALA A 154 13.28 -13.15 -19.59
C ALA A 154 14.02 -14.42 -20.02
N ALA A 155 15.27 -14.61 -19.58
CA ALA A 155 16.03 -15.82 -19.89
C ALA A 155 15.39 -17.10 -19.32
N LYS A 156 14.71 -17.01 -18.17
CA LYS A 156 14.05 -18.15 -17.52
C LYS A 156 12.85 -18.69 -18.31
N LEU A 157 12.29 -17.90 -19.23
CA LEU A 157 11.22 -18.37 -20.13
C LEU A 157 11.67 -19.49 -21.08
N ASN A 158 12.98 -19.61 -21.30
CA ASN A 158 13.56 -20.66 -22.15
C ASN A 158 13.83 -21.96 -21.38
N GLU A 159 13.67 -21.95 -20.06
CA GLU A 159 13.84 -23.15 -19.22
C GLU A 159 12.67 -24.13 -19.41
N SER A 160 12.81 -25.34 -18.87
CA SER A 160 11.77 -26.39 -18.93
C SER A 160 11.22 -26.64 -20.34
N ASN A 161 12.10 -26.59 -21.36
CA ASN A 161 11.74 -26.79 -22.76
C ASN A 161 10.68 -25.79 -23.28
N PHE A 162 10.82 -24.51 -22.89
CA PHE A 162 9.94 -23.43 -23.31
C PHE A 162 8.47 -23.62 -22.90
N GLU A 163 8.23 -24.33 -21.78
CA GLU A 163 6.88 -24.64 -21.28
C GLU A 163 6.02 -23.38 -21.15
N LEU A 164 6.56 -22.29 -20.60
CA LEU A 164 5.82 -21.05 -20.36
C LEU A 164 5.56 -20.22 -21.63
N LEU A 165 6.13 -20.61 -22.78
CA LEU A 165 5.97 -19.91 -24.06
C LEU A 165 5.04 -20.66 -25.04
N ARG A 166 4.52 -21.83 -24.66
CA ARG A 166 3.62 -22.66 -25.47
C ARG A 166 2.17 -22.45 -25.08
#